data_AF-A0AA41V0R7-F1
#
_entry.id   AF-A0AA41V0R7-F1
#
_cell.length_a   1.000
_cell.length_b   1.000
_cell.length_c   1.000
_cell.angle_alpha   90.00
_cell.angle_beta   90.00
_cell.angle_gamma   90.00
#
_symmetry.space_group_name_H-M   'P 1'
#
loop_
_entity.id
_entity.type
_entity.pdbx_description
1 polymer ?
#
loop_
_entity_poly.entity_id
_entity_poly.type
_entity_poly.pdbx_seq_one_letter_code
_entity_poly.pdbx_strand_id
1 'polypeptide(L)' 'VSLQDLADTYQPPFRSCVTEGKASGIMCSYNRVNGVPSCADYNLLTTTARAKWSLKG' A
#
# COMPACT_ATOMS: atom_id res chain seq x y z
N VAL A 1 9.60 10.54 5.22
CA VAL A 1 9.66 10.12 3.80
C VAL A 1 8.64 10.95 3.04
N SER A 2 8.94 11.44 1.83
CA SER A 2 7.97 12.27 1.11
C SER A 2 6.84 11.42 0.52
N LEU A 3 5.71 12.04 0.20
CA LEU A 3 4.62 11.35 -0.50
C LEU A 3 5.05 10.90 -1.90
N GLN A 4 5.95 11.65 -2.53
CA GLN A 4 6.52 11.29 -3.84
C GLN A 4 7.35 10.02 -3.74
N ASP A 5 8.24 9.92 -2.74
CA ASP A 5 9.08 8.72 -2.54
C ASP A 5 8.22 7.47 -2.33
N LEU A 6 7.12 7.60 -1.56
CA LEU A 6 6.17 6.51 -1.36
C LEU A 6 5.54 6.07 -2.67
N ALA A 7 5.07 7.01 -3.49
CA ALA A 7 4.38 6.71 -4.75
C ALA A 7 5.32 6.15 -5.82
N ASP A 8 6.55 6.64 -5.90
CA ASP A 8 7.48 6.34 -7.00
C ASP A 8 8.45 5.21 -6.70
N THR A 9 8.78 4.99 -5.43
CA THR A 9 9.81 4.00 -5.05
C THR A 9 9.22 2.84 -4.25
N TYR A 10 8.43 3.13 -3.21
CA TYR A 10 8.02 2.08 -2.26
C TYR A 10 6.74 1.35 -2.68
N GLN A 11 5.74 2.05 -3.22
CA GLN A 11 4.45 1.48 -3.60
C GLN A 11 4.42 0.72 -4.94
N PRO A 12 5.19 1.08 -6.00
CA PRO A 12 5.10 0.41 -7.30
C PRO A 12 5.25 -1.11 -7.28
N PRO A 13 6.20 -1.73 -6.54
CA PRO A 13 6.30 -3.19 -6.52
C PRO A 13 5.03 -3.85 -5.95
N PHE A 14 4.45 -3.29 -4.89
CA PHE A 14 3.19 -3.80 -4.33
C PHE A 14 2.03 -3.59 -5.29
N ARG A 15 1.97 -2.44 -5.97
CA ARG A 15 0.96 -2.16 -6.99
C ARG A 15 0.99 -3.23 -8.08
N SER A 16 2.16 -3.53 -8.66
CA SER A 16 2.28 -4.57 -9.69
C SER A 16 1.89 -5.95 -9.16
N CYS A 17 2.27 -6.31 -7.91
CA CYS A 17 1.79 -7.55 -7.29
C CYS A 17 0.26 -7.65 -7.22
N VAL A 18 -0.43 -6.55 -6.95
CA VAL A 18 -1.91 -6.53 -6.92
C VAL A 18 -2.49 -6.51 -8.34
N THR A 19 -2.05 -5.60 -9.20
CA THR A 19 -2.69 -5.36 -10.50
C THR A 19 -2.35 -6.42 -11.53
N GLU A 20 -1.08 -6.85 -11.59
CA GLU A 20 -0.57 -7.84 -12.53
C GLU A 20 -0.55 -9.23 -11.89
N GLY A 21 0.01 -9.34 -10.69
CA GLY A 21 0.17 -10.60 -9.96
C GLY A 21 -1.11 -11.14 -9.30
N LYS A 22 -2.20 -10.35 -9.29
CA LYS A 22 -3.50 -10.72 -8.69
C LYS A 22 -3.39 -11.22 -7.25
N ALA A 23 -2.53 -10.59 -6.46
CA ALA A 23 -2.38 -10.90 -5.04
C ALA A 23 -3.74 -10.88 -4.32
N SER A 24 -3.98 -11.88 -3.47
CA SER A 24 -5.21 -12.04 -2.68
C SER A 24 -5.20 -11.23 -1.37
N GLY A 25 -4.05 -10.67 -0.98
CA GLY A 25 -3.92 -9.89 0.24
C GLY A 25 -2.57 -9.17 0.34
N ILE A 26 -2.50 -8.18 1.23
CA ILE A 26 -1.28 -7.45 1.58
C ILE A 26 -1.13 -7.50 3.10
N MET A 27 0.10 -7.74 3.57
CA MET A 27 0.46 -7.62 4.97
C MET A 27 1.00 -6.22 5.26
N CYS A 28 0.47 -5.56 6.29
CA CYS A 28 0.99 -4.29 6.77
C CYS A 28 2.32 -4.48 7.53
N SER A 29 3.19 -3.47 7.49
CA SER A 29 4.43 -3.50 8.25
C SER A 29 4.22 -3.11 9.72
N TYR A 30 5.11 -3.58 10.60
CA TYR A 30 5.07 -3.24 12.03
C TYR A 30 5.49 -1.81 12.34
N ASN A 31 6.27 -1.19 11.45
CA ASN A 31 6.77 0.16 11.67
C ASN A 31 5.70 1.23 11.42
N ARG A 32 6.02 2.45 11.85
CA ARG A 32 5.28 3.65 11.49
C ARG A 32 5.86 4.24 10.20
N VAL A 33 4.99 4.71 9.31
CA VAL A 33 5.36 5.54 8.16
C VAL A 33 4.83 6.93 8.44
N ASN A 34 5.72 7.93 8.48
CA ASN A 34 5.38 9.31 8.80
C ASN A 34 4.52 9.46 10.09
N GLY A 35 4.83 8.68 11.13
CA GLY A 35 4.16 8.73 12.44
C GLY A 35 2.93 7.82 12.58
N VAL A 36 2.36 7.35 11.47
CA VAL A 36 1.17 6.49 11.45
C VAL A 36 1.60 5.01 11.36
N PRO A 37 1.10 4.12 12.22
CA PRO A 37 1.31 2.68 12.07
C PRO A 37 0.74 2.19 10.74
N SER A 38 1.53 1.45 9.94
CA SER A 38 1.09 1.04 8.59
C SER A 38 -0.20 0.21 8.61
N CYS A 39 -0.42 -0.60 9.65
CA CYS A 39 -1.65 -1.39 9.83
C CYS A 39 -2.89 -0.56 10.15
N ALA A 40 -2.70 0.69 10.60
CA ALA A 40 -3.78 1.62 10.93
C ALA A 40 -3.89 2.77 9.90
N ASP A 41 -3.10 2.73 8.82
CA ASP A 41 -3.12 3.76 7.79
C ASP A 41 -4.28 3.49 6.80
N TYR A 42 -5.39 4.20 7.01
CA TYR A 42 -6.57 4.12 6.16
C TYR A 42 -6.30 4.57 4.70
N ASN A 43 -5.43 5.57 4.51
CA ASN A 43 -5.12 6.09 3.18
C ASN A 43 -4.31 5.07 2.36
N LEU A 44 -3.42 4.34 3.00
CA LEU A 44 -2.64 3.27 2.37
C LEU A 44 -3.51 2.03 2.09
N LEU A 45 -4.19 1.50 3.12
CA LEU A 45 -4.87 0.21 3.03
C LEU A 45 -6.20 0.28 2.26
N THR A 46 -6.97 1.35 2.45
CA THR A 46 -8.31 1.47 1.85
C THR A 46 -8.27 2.31 0.59
N THR A 47 -7.86 3.58 0.70
CA THR A 47 -7.88 4.51 -0.44
C THR A 47 -6.92 4.08 -1.54
N THR A 48 -5.76 3.53 -1.20
CA THR A 48 -4.75 3.16 -2.19
C THR A 48 -4.85 1.68 -2.59
N ALA A 49 -4.65 0.74 -1.67
CA ALA A 49 -4.62 -0.68 -2.02
C ALA A 49 -6.00 -1.20 -2.49
N ARG A 50 -7.08 -0.98 -1.73
CA ARG A 50 -8.42 -1.46 -2.10
C ARG A 50 -9.05 -0.64 -3.24
N ALA A 51 -9.05 0.69 -3.17
CA ALA A 51 -9.75 1.51 -4.15
C ALA A 51 -8.91 1.76 -5.44
N LYS A 52 -7.67 2.27 -5.34
CA LYS A 52 -6.86 2.57 -6.53
C LYS A 52 -6.29 1.33 -7.21
N TRP A 53 -5.78 0.37 -6.44
CA TRP A 53 -5.18 -0.85 -7.01
C TRP A 53 -6.16 -2.00 -7.17
N SER A 54 -7.41 -1.82 -6.70
CA SER A 54 -8.47 -2.84 -6.78
C SER A 54 -8.08 -4.17 -6.11
N LEU A 55 -7.36 -4.12 -4.97
CA LEU A 55 -7.09 -5.30 -4.16
C LEU A 55 -8.41 -5.94 -3.69
N LYS A 56 -8.63 -7.19 -4.06
CA LYS A 56 -9.80 -7.98 -3.66
C LYS A 56 -9.37 -9.01 -2.62
N GLY A 57 -9.46 -8.63 -1.35
CA GLY A 57 -9.11 -9.43 -0.18
C GLY A 57 -9.68 -8.87 1.12
#